data_AF-Q29VG9-F1
#
_entry.id   AF-Q29VG9-F1
#
_cell.length_a   1.000
_cell.length_b   1.000
_cell.length_c   1.000
_cell.angle_alpha   90.00
_cell.angle_beta   90.00
_cell.angle_gamma   90.00
#
_symmetry.space_group_name_H-M   'P 1'
#
loop_
_entity.id
_entity.type
_entity.pdbx_description
1 polymer ?
#
loop_
_entity_poly.entity_id
_entity_poly.type
_entity_poly.pdbx_seq_one_letter_code
_entity_poly.pdbx_strand_id
1 'polypeptide(L)'
;MKYPEARIIYKNFLDIENVVLSGEVDAGVLIHESILEFDQSLCVEAELWDIWLEFAKENLPLPLGGMALRRSLPLSDAIKIERDLTNAVKIADANRKILAPMLMERKLIRVDEEKLDTYLNLYANKNSISMNQTQLLAVDTLFKLGYDYKFYDKIIHVNDYLIPSEYEEARNS
;
A
#
# COMPACT_ATOMS: atom_id res chain seq x y z
N MET A 1 11.56 -15.18 -10.09
CA MET A 1 11.52 -13.73 -10.42
C MET A 1 11.04 -13.59 -11.86
N LYS A 2 10.02 -12.78 -12.16
CA LYS A 2 9.36 -12.75 -13.49
C LYS A 2 10.25 -12.18 -14.59
N TYR A 3 11.02 -11.14 -14.28
CA TYR A 3 11.98 -10.50 -15.20
C TYR A 3 13.41 -10.61 -14.64
N PRO A 4 14.08 -11.78 -14.77
CA PRO A 4 15.39 -12.02 -14.14
C PRO A 4 16.53 -11.19 -14.74
N GLU A 5 16.42 -10.81 -16.02
CA GLU A 5 17.46 -10.04 -16.73
C GLU A 5 17.21 -8.51 -16.70
N ALA A 6 16.16 -8.06 -16.02
CA ALA A 6 15.82 -6.65 -15.95
C ALA A 6 16.87 -5.86 -15.14
N ARG A 7 17.24 -4.68 -15.65
CA ARG A 7 18.13 -3.75 -14.95
C ARG A 7 17.31 -2.61 -14.34
N ILE A 8 17.46 -2.41 -13.03
CA ILE A 8 16.65 -1.44 -12.28
C ILE A 8 17.29 -0.05 -12.39
N ILE A 9 16.49 0.93 -12.82
CA ILE A 9 16.83 2.35 -12.81
C ILE A 9 15.79 3.08 -11.95
N TYR A 10 16.24 3.74 -10.90
CA TYR A 10 15.36 4.50 -10.01
C TYR A 10 15.08 5.89 -10.60
N LYS A 11 13.80 6.26 -10.68
CA LYS A 11 13.29 7.55 -11.13
C LYS A 11 12.20 8.05 -10.19
N ASN A 12 11.84 9.33 -10.28
CA ASN A 12 10.64 9.81 -9.62
C ASN A 12 9.42 9.17 -10.29
N PHE A 13 8.39 8.78 -9.53
CA PHE A 13 7.18 8.16 -10.08
C PHE A 13 6.49 9.06 -11.12
N LEU A 14 6.61 10.39 -10.99
CA LEU A 14 6.10 11.37 -11.94
C LEU A 14 6.82 11.36 -13.30
N ASP A 15 8.05 10.83 -13.34
CA ASP A 15 8.88 10.81 -14.55
C ASP A 15 8.81 9.48 -15.29
N ILE A 16 8.24 8.43 -14.67
CA ILE A 16 8.27 7.04 -15.18
C ILE A 16 7.70 6.94 -16.60
N GLU A 17 6.54 7.55 -16.83
CA GLU A 17 5.89 7.53 -18.13
C GLU A 17 6.76 8.19 -19.22
N ASN A 18 7.29 9.38 -18.93
CA ASN A 18 8.13 10.13 -19.86
C ASN A 18 9.43 9.39 -20.21
N VAL A 19 10.07 8.73 -19.25
CA VAL A 19 11.32 7.99 -19.52
C VAL A 19 11.08 6.77 -20.41
N VAL A 20 9.92 6.10 -20.29
CA VAL A 20 9.52 5.02 -21.21
C VAL A 20 9.26 5.58 -22.61
N LEU A 21 8.46 6.64 -22.73
CA LEU A 21 8.14 7.26 -24.02
C LEU A 21 9.38 7.79 -24.76
N SER A 22 10.37 8.28 -24.02
CA SER A 22 11.63 8.76 -24.59
C SER A 22 12.58 7.65 -25.06
N GLY A 23 12.28 6.38 -24.71
CA GLY A 23 13.14 5.23 -24.98
C GLY A 23 14.39 5.16 -24.09
N GLU A 24 14.42 5.87 -22.95
CA GLU A 24 15.50 5.74 -21.97
C GLU A 24 15.48 4.36 -21.29
N VAL A 25 14.27 3.81 -21.11
CA VAL A 25 14.03 2.48 -20.52
C VAL A 25 13.01 1.71 -21.34
N ASP A 26 13.08 0.38 -21.28
CA ASP A 26 12.17 -0.50 -22.02
C ASP A 26 10.77 -0.61 -21.38
N ALA A 27 10.68 -0.42 -20.05
CA ALA A 27 9.44 -0.51 -19.29
C ALA A 27 9.50 0.33 -18.01
N GLY A 28 8.33 0.68 -17.47
CA GLY A 28 8.18 1.46 -16.24
C GLY A 28 7.19 0.80 -15.27
N VAL A 29 7.43 0.93 -13.97
CA VAL A 29 6.48 0.51 -12.93
C VAL A 29 5.64 1.71 -12.52
N LEU A 30 4.35 1.66 -12.86
CA LEU A 30 3.38 2.70 -12.51
C LEU A 30 2.78 2.44 -11.12
N ILE A 31 2.66 3.50 -10.33
CA ILE A 31 2.05 3.52 -9.00
C ILE A 31 1.21 4.78 -8.84
N HIS A 32 0.49 4.92 -7.71
CA HIS A 32 -0.39 6.06 -7.43
C HIS A 32 -1.46 6.26 -8.50
N GLU A 33 -1.79 7.51 -8.86
CA GLU A 33 -2.82 7.82 -9.84
C GLU A 33 -2.44 7.43 -11.28
N SER A 34 -1.16 7.21 -11.57
CA SER A 34 -0.67 6.87 -12.92
C SER A 34 -1.13 5.50 -13.41
N ILE A 35 -1.70 4.66 -12.53
CA ILE A 35 -2.29 3.37 -12.94
C ILE A 35 -3.65 3.54 -13.63
N LEU A 36 -4.32 4.68 -13.45
CA LEU A 36 -5.67 4.91 -13.98
C LEU A 36 -5.63 5.42 -15.42
N GLU A 37 -4.57 6.13 -15.79
CA GLU A 37 -4.40 6.75 -17.10
C GLU A 37 -2.92 6.94 -17.39
N PHE A 38 -2.49 6.45 -18.54
CA PHE A 38 -1.15 6.61 -19.11
C PHE A 38 -1.28 6.73 -20.64
N ASP A 39 -0.21 7.16 -21.30
CA ASP A 39 -0.18 7.46 -22.73
C ASP A 39 -0.69 6.28 -23.58
N GLN A 40 -1.57 6.58 -24.54
CA GLN A 40 -2.26 5.58 -25.37
C GLN A 40 -1.31 4.78 -26.27
N SER A 41 -0.07 5.25 -26.47
CA SER A 41 0.96 4.51 -27.21
C SER A 41 1.61 3.39 -26.39
N LEU A 42 1.41 3.37 -25.07
CA LEU A 42 1.93 2.33 -24.18
C LEU A 42 0.91 1.20 -24.01
N CYS A 43 1.38 0.07 -23.49
CA CYS A 43 0.53 -1.06 -23.13
C CYS A 43 0.89 -1.58 -21.73
N VAL A 44 -0.07 -2.29 -21.10
CA VAL A 44 0.19 -3.02 -19.87
C VAL A 44 0.87 -4.35 -20.23
N GLU A 45 2.14 -4.45 -19.90
CA GLU A 45 2.93 -5.68 -20.06
C GLU A 45 2.58 -6.73 -18.99
N ALA A 46 2.41 -6.31 -17.73
CA ALA A 46 1.98 -7.19 -16.65
C ALA A 46 1.39 -6.40 -15.48
N GLU A 47 0.38 -6.98 -14.85
CA GLU A 47 -0.17 -6.47 -13.59
C GLU A 47 0.62 -7.02 -12.40
N LEU A 48 1.05 -6.16 -11.48
CA LEU A 48 1.72 -6.60 -10.24
C LEU A 48 0.84 -7.54 -9.41
N TRP A 49 -0.48 -7.41 -9.53
CA TRP A 49 -1.46 -8.31 -8.92
C TRP A 49 -1.34 -9.75 -9.45
N ASP A 50 -1.24 -9.93 -10.76
CA ASP A 50 -1.12 -11.27 -11.35
C ASP A 50 0.21 -11.91 -10.96
N ILE A 51 1.28 -11.12 -10.97
CA ILE A 51 2.60 -11.55 -10.49
C ILE A 51 2.53 -11.97 -9.02
N TRP A 52 1.85 -11.20 -8.19
CA TRP A 52 1.66 -11.53 -6.78
C TRP A 52 0.93 -12.86 -6.60
N LEU A 53 -0.17 -13.09 -7.32
CA LEU A 53 -0.91 -14.34 -7.25
C LEU A 53 -0.07 -15.55 -7.69
N GLU A 54 0.77 -15.39 -8.72
CA GLU A 54 1.73 -16.43 -9.14
C GLU A 54 2.68 -16.83 -8.00
N PHE A 55 3.14 -15.87 -7.18
CA PHE A 55 4.06 -16.13 -6.06
C PHE A 55 3.38 -16.55 -4.77
N ALA A 56 2.25 -15.93 -4.41
CA ALA A 56 1.53 -16.18 -3.18
C ALA A 56 0.83 -17.55 -3.20
N LYS A 57 0.48 -18.07 -4.39
CA LYS A 57 -0.21 -19.37 -4.62
C LYS A 57 -1.58 -19.53 -3.96
N GLU A 58 -2.00 -18.53 -3.21
CA GLU A 58 -3.29 -18.40 -2.53
C GLU A 58 -3.89 -17.06 -2.96
N ASN A 59 -5.23 -16.95 -2.91
CA ASN A 59 -5.94 -15.72 -3.25
C ASN A 59 -5.83 -14.68 -2.12
N LEU A 60 -4.59 -14.27 -1.83
CA LEU A 60 -4.26 -13.30 -0.79
C LEU A 60 -4.24 -11.88 -1.38
N PRO A 61 -4.73 -10.87 -0.64
CA PRO A 61 -4.61 -9.48 -1.07
C PRO A 61 -3.13 -9.07 -1.19
N LEU A 62 -2.79 -8.16 -2.10
CA LEU A 62 -1.43 -7.66 -2.28
C LEU A 62 -1.14 -6.56 -1.24
N PRO A 63 -0.20 -6.74 -0.31
CA PRO A 63 0.15 -5.69 0.65
C PRO A 63 0.93 -4.58 -0.06
N LEU A 64 0.34 -3.39 -0.19
CA LEU A 64 0.96 -2.24 -0.89
C LEU A 64 1.49 -1.17 0.06
N GLY A 65 0.80 -0.94 1.17
CA GLY A 65 1.15 0.10 2.13
C GLY A 65 0.54 -0.16 3.50
N GLY A 66 1.16 0.41 4.51
CA GLY A 66 0.72 0.33 5.90
C GLY A 66 1.23 1.51 6.71
N MET A 67 0.57 1.78 7.84
CA MET A 67 1.02 2.78 8.80
C MET A 67 2.00 2.12 9.78
N ALA A 68 3.16 2.73 9.98
CA ALA A 68 4.18 2.23 10.90
C ALA A 68 4.50 3.29 11.95
N LEU A 69 4.58 2.87 13.22
CA LEU A 69 5.02 3.71 14.32
C LEU A 69 6.44 3.33 14.76
N ARG A 70 7.23 4.33 15.14
CA ARG A 70 8.59 4.12 15.61
C ARG A 70 8.56 3.39 16.96
N ARG A 71 9.29 2.27 17.08
CA ARG A 71 9.35 1.43 18.30
C ARG A 71 9.84 2.16 19.56
N SER A 72 10.51 3.31 19.41
CA SER A 72 10.96 4.12 20.53
C SER A 72 9.87 5.00 21.14
N LEU A 73 8.66 5.03 20.57
CA LEU A 73 7.54 5.74 21.17
C LEU A 73 7.06 5.00 22.42
N PRO A 74 6.69 5.72 23.50
CA PRO A 74 6.05 5.11 24.65
C PRO A 74 4.84 4.29 24.21
N LEU A 75 4.68 3.08 24.76
CA LEU A 75 3.62 2.17 24.33
C LEU A 75 2.21 2.78 24.46
N SER A 76 1.96 3.55 25.52
CA SER A 76 0.70 4.27 25.70
C SER A 76 0.43 5.28 24.58
N ASP A 77 1.46 5.93 24.05
CA ASP A 77 1.32 6.86 22.95
C ASP A 77 1.08 6.11 21.64
N ALA A 78 1.77 4.98 21.43
CA ALA A 78 1.57 4.14 20.25
C ALA A 78 0.12 3.61 20.16
N ILE A 79 -0.42 3.07 21.26
CA ILE A 79 -1.82 2.60 21.34
C ILE A 79 -2.80 3.75 21.08
N LYS A 80 -2.55 4.92 21.69
CA LYS A 80 -3.38 6.10 21.46
C LYS A 80 -3.36 6.55 19.99
N ILE A 81 -2.18 6.62 19.38
CA ILE A 81 -2.01 7.03 17.98
C ILE A 81 -2.71 6.03 17.04
N GLU A 82 -2.57 4.73 17.27
CA GLU A 82 -3.27 3.71 16.49
C GLU A 82 -4.79 3.91 16.53
N ARG A 83 -5.35 4.12 17.74
CA ARG A 83 -6.77 4.40 17.92
C ARG A 83 -7.21 5.68 17.20
N ASP A 84 -6.43 6.76 17.34
CA ASP A 84 -6.75 8.06 16.73
C ASP A 84 -6.70 7.99 15.20
N LEU A 85 -5.70 7.30 14.63
CA LEU A 85 -5.58 7.05 13.18
C LEU A 85 -6.73 6.17 12.67
N THR A 86 -7.06 5.10 13.38
CA THR A 86 -8.19 4.21 13.05
C THR A 86 -9.50 5.00 13.02
N ASN A 87 -9.71 5.90 13.99
CA ASN A 87 -10.88 6.77 14.02
C ASN A 87 -10.87 7.79 12.88
N ALA A 88 -9.72 8.37 12.54
CA ALA A 88 -9.59 9.28 11.41
C ALA A 88 -9.97 8.61 10.09
N VAL A 89 -9.53 7.36 9.87
CA VAL A 89 -9.91 6.56 8.69
C VAL A 89 -11.43 6.31 8.66
N LYS A 90 -12.04 5.93 9.79
CA LYS A 90 -13.51 5.75 9.88
C LYS A 90 -14.27 7.03 9.54
N ILE A 91 -13.82 8.17 10.07
CA ILE A 91 -14.43 9.48 9.77
C ILE A 91 -14.27 9.80 8.28
N ALA A 92 -13.11 9.55 7.70
CA ALA A 92 -12.85 9.82 6.29
C ALA A 92 -13.72 8.94 5.37
N ASP A 93 -13.81 7.64 5.65
CA ASP A 93 -14.65 6.68 4.90
C ASP A 93 -16.13 7.09 4.89
N ALA A 94 -16.64 7.53 6.06
CA ALA A 94 -18.03 7.98 6.23
C ALA A 94 -18.32 9.35 5.58
N ASN A 95 -17.30 10.19 5.37
CA ASN A 95 -17.45 11.56 4.87
C ASN A 95 -16.80 11.78 3.48
N ARG A 96 -16.66 10.72 2.68
CA ARG A 96 -16.03 10.78 1.34
C ARG A 96 -16.56 11.88 0.44
N LYS A 97 -17.88 12.09 0.41
CA LYS A 97 -18.53 13.15 -0.40
C LYS A 97 -18.09 14.57 -0.03
N ILE A 98 -17.63 14.78 1.20
CA ILE A 98 -17.12 16.09 1.65
C ILE A 98 -15.62 16.19 1.37
N LEU A 99 -14.88 15.09 1.61
CA LEU A 99 -13.42 15.09 1.48
C LEU A 99 -12.96 15.14 0.03
N ALA A 100 -13.63 14.45 -0.90
CA ALA A 100 -13.23 14.43 -2.31
C ALA A 100 -13.15 15.85 -2.92
N PRO A 101 -14.19 16.70 -2.82
CA PRO A 101 -14.10 18.10 -3.28
C PRO A 101 -12.98 18.90 -2.60
N MET A 102 -12.77 18.70 -1.29
CA MET A 102 -11.73 19.40 -0.53
C MET A 102 -10.30 19.00 -0.94
N LEU A 103 -10.09 17.77 -1.39
CA LEU A 103 -8.80 17.28 -1.89
C LEU A 103 -8.52 17.84 -3.28
N MET A 104 -9.55 17.92 -4.12
CA MET A 104 -9.51 18.52 -5.45
C MET A 104 -9.20 20.02 -5.41
N GLU A 105 -9.89 20.78 -4.55
CA GLU A 105 -9.67 22.22 -4.38
C GLU A 105 -8.22 22.54 -3.98
N ARG A 106 -7.62 21.68 -3.14
CA ARG A 106 -6.23 21.82 -2.68
C ARG A 106 -5.19 21.29 -3.67
N LYS A 107 -5.59 20.76 -4.83
CA LYS A 107 -4.71 20.15 -5.84
C LYS A 107 -3.81 19.05 -5.24
N LEU A 108 -4.31 18.34 -4.24
CA LEU A 108 -3.59 17.21 -3.63
C LEU A 108 -3.74 15.95 -4.47
N ILE A 109 -4.67 15.95 -5.41
CA ILE A 109 -4.96 14.82 -6.30
C ILE A 109 -5.18 15.37 -7.72
N ARG A 110 -4.78 14.59 -8.73
CA ARG A 110 -4.74 14.99 -10.15
C ARG A 110 -5.77 14.28 -11.03
N VAL A 111 -6.74 13.58 -10.43
CA VAL A 111 -7.77 12.83 -11.16
C VAL A 111 -9.14 13.48 -11.00
N ASP A 112 -10.05 13.25 -11.95
CA ASP A 112 -11.43 13.72 -11.84
C ASP A 112 -12.18 13.07 -10.65
N GLU A 113 -13.37 13.59 -10.33
CA GLU A 113 -14.15 13.15 -9.16
C GLU A 113 -14.53 11.66 -9.22
N GLU A 114 -14.82 11.12 -10.41
CA GLU A 114 -15.20 9.71 -10.59
C GLU A 114 -14.00 8.76 -10.43
N LYS A 115 -12.85 9.14 -11.00
CA LYS A 115 -11.58 8.43 -10.83
C LYS A 115 -11.09 8.52 -9.39
N LEU A 116 -11.32 9.64 -8.70
CA LEU A 116 -10.98 9.79 -7.29
C LEU A 116 -11.78 8.83 -6.41
N ASP A 117 -13.09 8.70 -6.64
CA ASP A 117 -13.90 7.76 -5.87
C ASP A 117 -13.44 6.31 -6.12
N THR A 118 -13.09 5.98 -7.35
CA THR A 118 -12.50 4.68 -7.71
C THR A 118 -11.18 4.45 -6.97
N TYR A 119 -10.27 5.41 -6.99
CA TYR A 119 -8.98 5.34 -6.29
C TYR A 119 -9.14 5.19 -4.78
N LEU A 120 -10.03 5.97 -4.15
CA LEU A 120 -10.30 5.88 -2.72
C LEU A 120 -10.95 4.53 -2.37
N ASN A 121 -11.84 4.00 -3.20
CA ASN A 121 -12.42 2.68 -2.99
C ASN A 121 -11.37 1.55 -3.06
N LEU A 122 -10.33 1.69 -3.86
CA LEU A 122 -9.25 0.70 -3.96
C LEU A 122 -8.36 0.68 -2.71
N TYR A 123 -8.02 1.85 -2.15
CA TYR A 123 -6.97 1.96 -1.12
C TYR A 123 -7.44 2.40 0.28
N ALA A 124 -8.58 3.08 0.38
CA ALA A 124 -9.10 3.66 1.61
C ALA A 124 -10.58 3.26 1.80
N ASN A 125 -10.81 1.97 2.09
CA ASN A 125 -12.14 1.41 2.29
C ASN A 125 -12.26 0.76 3.68
N LYS A 126 -13.38 0.08 3.96
CA LYS A 126 -13.62 -0.58 5.26
C LYS A 126 -12.55 -1.60 5.65
N ASN A 127 -11.83 -2.17 4.69
CA ASN A 127 -10.72 -3.09 4.92
C ASN A 127 -9.42 -2.38 5.37
N SER A 128 -9.38 -1.04 5.33
CA SER A 128 -8.27 -0.20 5.79
C SER A 128 -8.38 0.19 7.27
N ILE A 129 -9.47 -0.20 7.96
CA ILE A 129 -9.72 0.17 9.38
C ILE A 129 -8.87 -0.68 10.33
N SER A 130 -8.78 -1.98 10.07
CA SER A 130 -7.99 -2.92 10.86
C SER A 130 -7.65 -4.13 10.00
N MET A 131 -6.42 -4.62 10.09
CA MET A 131 -6.02 -5.81 9.36
C MET A 131 -6.74 -7.05 9.89
N ASN A 132 -7.36 -7.82 9.00
CA ASN A 132 -7.92 -9.14 9.30
C ASN A 132 -6.84 -10.24 9.12
N GLN A 133 -7.17 -11.49 9.50
CA GLN A 133 -6.22 -12.59 9.39
C GLN A 133 -5.72 -12.85 7.97
N THR A 134 -6.56 -12.68 6.95
CA THR A 134 -6.15 -12.83 5.55
C THR A 134 -5.14 -11.76 5.13
N GLN A 135 -5.30 -10.53 5.60
CA GLN A 135 -4.35 -9.43 5.36
C GLN A 135 -3.04 -9.64 6.12
N LEU A 136 -3.11 -10.12 7.37
CA LEU A 136 -1.90 -10.49 8.14
C LEU A 136 -1.14 -11.63 7.46
N LEU A 137 -1.85 -12.67 6.98
CA LEU A 137 -1.26 -13.76 6.23
C LEU A 137 -0.62 -13.27 4.92
N ALA A 138 -1.25 -12.33 4.21
CA ALA A 138 -0.66 -11.73 3.02
C ALA A 138 0.68 -11.02 3.31
N VAL A 139 0.76 -10.28 4.42
CA VAL A 139 2.00 -9.62 4.86
C VAL A 139 3.06 -10.66 5.23
N ASP A 140 2.70 -11.72 5.95
CA ASP A 140 3.61 -12.82 6.27
C ASP A 140 4.11 -13.53 5.01
N THR A 141 3.25 -13.76 4.02
CA THR A 141 3.63 -14.33 2.72
C THR A 141 4.62 -13.43 1.99
N LEU A 142 4.41 -12.11 1.99
CA LEU A 142 5.35 -11.14 1.41
C LEU A 142 6.72 -11.20 2.10
N PHE A 143 6.76 -11.22 3.43
CA PHE A 143 8.01 -11.35 4.17
C PHE A 143 8.69 -12.70 3.96
N LYS A 144 7.92 -13.78 3.86
CA LYS A 144 8.44 -15.11 3.55
C LYS A 144 9.08 -15.15 2.16
N LEU A 145 8.44 -14.58 1.15
CA LEU A 145 9.02 -14.42 -0.19
C LEU A 145 10.33 -13.63 -0.13
N GLY A 146 10.35 -12.51 0.58
CA GLY A 146 11.57 -11.71 0.76
C GLY A 146 12.71 -12.52 1.41
N TYR A 147 12.42 -13.33 2.42
CA TYR A 147 13.41 -14.22 3.04
C TYR A 147 13.90 -15.32 2.08
N ASP A 148 13.00 -15.97 1.37
CA ASP A 148 13.33 -17.07 0.44
C ASP A 148 14.21 -16.58 -0.72
N TYR A 149 13.97 -15.35 -1.19
CA TYR A 149 14.76 -14.66 -2.20
C TYR A 149 15.93 -13.83 -1.64
N LYS A 150 16.26 -13.97 -0.35
CA LYS A 150 17.42 -13.33 0.30
C LYS A 150 17.41 -11.79 0.35
N PHE A 151 16.22 -11.18 0.30
CA PHE A 151 16.04 -9.76 0.65
C PHE A 151 16.11 -9.51 2.15
N TYR A 152 15.79 -10.54 2.97
CA TYR A 152 15.86 -10.48 4.43
C TYR A 152 16.73 -11.62 4.97
N ASP A 153 17.54 -11.33 5.99
CA ASP A 153 18.41 -12.33 6.64
C ASP A 153 17.64 -13.31 7.54
N LYS A 154 16.41 -12.94 7.93
CA LYS A 154 15.54 -13.73 8.80
C LYS A 154 14.10 -13.66 8.34
N ILE A 155 13.32 -14.67 8.72
CA ILE A 155 11.87 -14.62 8.57
C ILE A 155 11.30 -13.56 9.52
N ILE A 156 10.33 -12.81 9.03
CA ILE A 156 9.65 -11.73 9.76
C ILE A 156 8.17 -12.14 9.86
N HIS A 157 7.64 -12.18 11.08
CA HIS A 157 6.23 -12.43 11.33
C HIS A 157 5.54 -11.13 11.71
N VAL A 158 4.45 -10.79 11.03
CA VAL A 158 3.72 -9.52 11.21
C VAL A 158 3.23 -9.35 12.65
N ASN A 159 2.80 -10.43 13.29
CA ASN A 159 2.28 -10.42 14.66
C ASN A 159 3.31 -9.95 15.69
N ASP A 160 4.62 -10.11 15.42
CA ASP A 160 5.69 -9.64 16.31
C ASP A 160 5.85 -8.11 16.28
N TYR A 161 5.17 -7.44 15.34
CA TYR A 161 5.30 -6.01 15.07
C TYR A 161 3.98 -5.23 15.16
N LEU A 162 2.89 -5.89 15.58
CA LEU A 162 1.64 -5.23 15.91
C LEU A 162 1.74 -4.51 17.26
N ILE A 163 0.93 -3.47 17.44
CA ILE A 163 0.88 -2.72 18.70
C ILE A 163 0.12 -3.57 19.73
N PRO A 164 0.70 -3.86 20.91
CA PRO A 164 0.06 -4.71 21.90
C PRO A 164 -0.99 -3.90 22.69
N SER A 165 -2.17 -3.74 22.10
CA SER A 165 -3.31 -3.01 22.66
C SER A 165 -3.82 -3.59 23.99
N GLU A 166 -3.64 -4.90 24.19
CA GLU A 166 -3.89 -5.66 25.42
C GLU A 166 -3.28 -4.99 26.68
N TYR A 167 -2.20 -4.22 26.50
CA TYR A 167 -1.51 -3.52 27.59
C TYR A 167 -2.39 -2.46 28.29
N GLU A 168 -3.29 -1.78 27.57
CA GLU A 168 -4.20 -0.83 28.20
C GLU A 168 -5.21 -1.51 29.13
N GLU A 169 -5.69 -2.70 28.76
CA GLU A 169 -6.61 -3.48 29.59
C GLU A 169 -5.91 -3.94 30.87
N ALA A 170 -4.71 -4.52 30.74
CA ALA A 170 -3.91 -4.96 31.88
C ALA A 170 -3.50 -3.82 32.83
N ARG A 171 -3.24 -2.61 32.31
CA ARG A 171 -2.86 -1.45 33.12
C ARG A 171 -4.01 -0.89 33.96
N ASN A 172 -5.25 -0.99 33.45
CA ASN A 172 -6.44 -0.41 34.09
C ASN A 172 -7.28 -1.45 34.86
N SER A 173 -6.83 -2.71 34.91
CA SER A 173 -7.43 -3.79 35.70
C SER A 173 -7.03 -3.80 37.17
#